data_AF-A0AAJ1AHT3-F1
#
_entry.id   AF-A0AAJ1AHT3-F1
#
_cell.length_a   1.000
_cell.length_b   1.000
_cell.length_c   1.000
_cell.angle_alpha   90.00
_cell.angle_beta   90.00
_cell.angle_gamma   90.00
#
_symmetry.space_group_name_H-M   'P 1'
#
loop_
_entity.id
_entity.type
_entity.pdbx_description
1 polymer ?
#
loop_
_entity_poly.entity_id
_entity_poly.type
_entity_poly.pdbx_seq_one_letter_code
_entity_poly.pdbx_strand_id
1 'polypeptide(L)'
;MNDMSDKKSFWSSTQGILTGIATVITAIIGLLSIVYSFGVFDRKLARPIPAATSASRGPAVTVPSAQPANQPSTLMDAQSPGAQGCFEKFFSNVPNGRVRILEEGSRDVVLIARDQNKEEAIGVKFTDSGQPIGALVVRFFSDGKIFKVVSIADNSCNTVEESAVKGRPGEKWTLRNWDTLQVPFGGRRYDFRLGFTEETISAASFVRTAP
;
A
#
# COMPACT_ATOMS: atom_id res chain seq x y z
N MET A 1 -74.90 5.52 -11.94
CA MET A 1 -74.02 6.58 -12.47
C MET A 1 -72.82 6.66 -11.56
N ASN A 2 -71.66 6.32 -12.11
CA ASN A 2 -70.36 6.27 -11.44
C ASN A 2 -69.76 7.67 -11.37
N ASP A 3 -69.10 8.01 -10.27
CA ASP A 3 -67.91 8.87 -10.31
C ASP A 3 -67.00 8.55 -9.10
N MET A 4 -66.08 7.61 -9.29
CA MET A 4 -64.98 7.35 -8.36
C MET A 4 -63.77 8.09 -8.92
N SER A 5 -63.46 9.24 -8.31
CA SER A 5 -62.32 10.07 -8.70
C SER A 5 -60.99 9.36 -8.41
N ASP A 6 -60.27 9.03 -9.48
CA ASP A 6 -58.88 8.59 -9.47
C ASP A 6 -57.96 9.68 -8.89
N LYS A 7 -57.67 9.62 -7.58
CA LYS A 7 -56.59 10.40 -6.96
C LYS A 7 -55.25 9.78 -7.35
N LYS A 8 -54.74 10.15 -8.52
CA LYS A 8 -53.36 9.82 -8.94
C LYS A 8 -52.39 10.50 -7.97
N SER A 9 -51.85 9.72 -7.04
CA SER A 9 -50.82 10.19 -6.11
C SER A 9 -49.58 10.62 -6.90
N PHE A 10 -49.06 11.80 -6.57
CA PHE A 10 -47.84 12.39 -7.13
C PHE A 10 -46.64 11.42 -7.12
N TRP A 11 -46.65 10.46 -6.19
CA TRP A 11 -45.67 9.38 -6.02
C TRP A 11 -45.70 8.28 -7.09
N SER A 12 -46.72 8.22 -7.95
CA SER A 12 -46.84 7.18 -8.99
C SER A 12 -46.43 7.62 -10.40
N SER A 13 -46.05 8.88 -10.60
CA SER A 13 -45.49 9.33 -11.89
C SER A 13 -43.97 9.21 -11.89
N THR A 14 -43.44 8.55 -12.92
CA THR A 14 -42.01 8.29 -13.13
C THR A 14 -41.15 9.56 -13.04
N GLN A 15 -41.70 10.71 -13.43
CA GLN A 15 -41.04 12.03 -13.29
C GLN A 15 -40.95 12.55 -11.85
N GLY A 16 -41.92 12.24 -10.98
CA GLY A 16 -41.92 12.70 -9.58
C GLY A 16 -40.89 11.97 -8.70
N ILE A 17 -40.61 10.70 -9.01
CA ILE A 17 -39.59 9.90 -8.32
C ILE A 17 -38.18 10.41 -8.64
N LEU A 18 -37.92 10.81 -9.89
CA LEU A 18 -36.60 11.29 -10.33
C LEU A 18 -36.21 12.63 -9.70
N THR A 19 -37.14 13.58 -9.60
CA THR A 19 -36.88 14.87 -8.96
C THR A 19 -36.74 14.75 -7.44
N GLY A 20 -37.46 13.83 -6.81
CA GLY A 20 -37.32 13.53 -5.37
C GLY A 20 -35.94 12.98 -5.00
N ILE A 21 -35.34 12.12 -5.84
CA ILE A 21 -34.01 11.54 -5.57
C ILE A 21 -32.89 12.59 -5.72
N ALA A 22 -32.99 13.48 -6.71
CA ALA A 22 -31.96 14.50 -6.97
C ALA A 22 -31.82 15.50 -5.82
N THR A 23 -32.93 15.90 -5.19
CA THR A 23 -32.91 16.84 -4.05
C THR A 23 -32.30 16.21 -2.80
N VAL A 24 -32.57 14.93 -2.54
CA VAL A 24 -31.99 14.18 -1.42
C VAL A 24 -30.46 14.06 -1.57
N ILE A 25 -29.98 13.71 -2.77
CA ILE A 25 -28.53 13.61 -3.05
C ILE A 25 -27.85 14.98 -2.85
N THR A 26 -28.46 16.06 -3.34
CA THR A 26 -27.90 17.41 -3.23
C THR A 26 -27.82 17.86 -1.76
N ALA A 27 -28.84 17.54 -0.95
CA ALA A 27 -28.84 17.84 0.48
C ALA A 27 -27.74 17.09 1.24
N ILE A 28 -27.49 15.81 0.91
CA ILE A 28 -26.43 15.00 1.54
C ILE A 28 -25.04 15.56 1.20
N ILE A 29 -24.82 15.93 -0.07
CA ILE A 29 -23.54 16.51 -0.51
C ILE A 29 -23.30 17.87 0.16
N GLY A 30 -24.33 18.72 0.25
CA GLY A 30 -24.26 20.00 0.97
C GLY A 30 -23.91 19.81 2.45
N LEU A 31 -24.54 18.84 3.13
CA LEU A 31 -24.26 18.54 4.53
C LEU A 31 -22.82 18.05 4.76
N LEU A 32 -22.31 17.15 3.92
CA LEU A 32 -20.94 16.63 4.02
C LEU A 32 -19.88 17.74 3.81
N SER A 33 -20.16 18.70 2.93
CA SER A 33 -19.27 19.84 2.66
C SER A 33 -19.14 20.78 3.86
N ILE A 34 -20.23 20.97 4.61
CA ILE A 34 -20.22 21.76 5.85
C ILE A 34 -19.39 21.04 6.93
N VAL A 35 -19.58 19.73 7.12
CA VAL A 35 -18.84 18.95 8.12
C VAL A 35 -17.33 18.94 7.83
N TYR A 36 -16.92 18.89 6.55
CA TYR A 36 -15.50 18.96 6.18
C TYR A 36 -14.87 20.33 6.43
N SER A 37 -15.66 21.41 6.32
CA SER A 37 -15.17 22.78 6.49
C SER A 37 -15.01 23.19 7.97
N PHE A 38 -15.73 22.53 8.89
CA PHE A 38 -15.71 22.86 10.32
C PHE A 38 -14.58 22.21 11.14
N GLY A 39 -13.63 21.50 10.52
CA GLY A 39 -12.33 21.19 11.16
C GLY A 39 -12.39 20.49 12.52
N VAL A 40 -13.43 19.67 12.78
CA VAL A 40 -13.72 19.07 14.11
C VAL A 40 -12.72 17.98 14.54
N PHE A 41 -11.65 17.74 13.78
CA PHE A 41 -10.54 16.86 14.18
C PHE A 41 -9.32 17.69 14.57
N ASP A 42 -9.45 18.37 15.71
CA ASP A 42 -8.37 19.07 16.41
C ASP A 42 -7.34 18.03 16.91
N ARG A 43 -6.26 17.81 16.14
CA ARG A 43 -5.06 17.10 16.62
C ARG A 43 -4.21 18.06 17.44
N LYS A 44 -4.60 18.28 18.70
CA LYS A 44 -3.70 18.88 19.71
C LYS A 44 -3.55 17.99 20.94
N LEU A 45 -2.60 17.08 20.86
CA LEU A 45 -1.85 16.58 22.03
C LEU A 45 -0.38 16.40 21.64
N ALA A 46 0.27 17.51 21.25
CA ALA A 46 1.72 17.61 21.32
C ALA A 46 2.09 17.86 22.80
N ARG A 47 2.57 16.81 23.46
CA ARG A 47 3.14 16.87 24.80
C ARG A 47 4.54 17.50 24.69
N PRO A 48 4.85 18.61 25.38
CA PRO A 48 6.21 19.14 25.42
C PRO A 48 7.11 18.19 26.21
N ILE A 49 8.19 17.72 25.59
CA ILE A 49 9.30 17.06 26.28
C ILE A 49 10.13 18.17 26.94
N PRO A 50 10.40 18.11 28.26
CA PRO A 50 11.28 19.09 28.90
C PRO A 50 12.71 18.91 28.39
N ALA A 51 13.33 20.02 28.00
CA ALA A 51 14.73 20.09 27.63
C ALA A 51 15.60 19.66 28.83
N ALA A 52 16.38 18.59 28.65
CA ALA A 52 17.42 18.24 29.60
C ALA A 52 18.57 19.24 29.46
N THR A 53 18.68 20.11 30.46
CA THR A 53 19.86 20.93 30.72
C THR A 53 21.04 20.01 30.99
N SER A 54 22.06 20.02 30.13
CA SER A 54 23.37 19.47 30.46
C SER A 54 24.42 20.55 30.24
N ALA A 55 24.69 21.26 31.34
CA ALA A 55 25.92 22.01 31.51
C ALA A 55 27.01 21.05 31.98
N SER A 56 28.11 20.95 31.23
CA SER A 56 29.41 20.60 31.80
C SER A 56 30.52 21.16 30.92
N ARG A 57 31.14 22.24 31.42
CA ARG A 57 32.41 22.80 30.96
C ARG A 57 33.54 21.95 31.57
N GLY A 58 34.47 21.49 30.73
CA GLY A 58 35.75 20.91 31.14
C GLY A 58 36.70 20.76 29.95
N PRO A 59 38.03 20.88 30.14
CA PRO A 59 38.90 21.66 29.26
C PRO A 59 39.52 20.90 28.08
N ALA A 60 39.98 21.69 27.12
CA ALA A 60 40.73 21.30 25.94
C ALA A 60 41.97 20.46 26.29
N VAL A 61 42.06 19.27 25.69
CA VAL A 61 43.30 18.51 25.57
C VAL A 61 43.62 18.38 24.09
N THR A 62 44.65 19.09 23.69
CA THR A 62 45.29 19.05 22.38
C THR A 62 46.20 17.83 22.32
N VAL A 63 46.01 16.91 21.37
CA VAL A 63 47.02 15.91 20.97
C VAL A 63 47.04 15.78 19.44
N PRO A 64 48.22 15.65 18.79
CA PRO A 64 48.39 15.86 17.36
C PRO A 64 48.22 14.59 16.51
N SER A 65 47.68 14.80 15.31
CA SER A 65 48.13 14.28 13.99
C SER A 65 48.95 12.98 13.97
N ALA A 66 48.39 11.91 13.40
CA ALA A 66 49.04 11.14 12.32
C ALA A 66 48.13 10.05 11.71
N GLN A 67 47.95 10.19 10.38
CA GLN A 67 47.97 9.14 9.36
C GLN A 67 46.64 8.70 8.70
N PRO A 68 46.58 8.71 7.35
CA PRO A 68 45.43 8.31 6.56
C PRO A 68 45.51 6.82 6.19
N ALA A 69 44.37 6.13 6.24
CA ALA A 69 44.20 4.83 5.61
C ALA A 69 42.85 4.81 4.88
N ASN A 70 42.94 5.02 3.57
CA ASN A 70 41.96 4.55 2.61
C ASN A 70 41.78 3.03 2.83
N GLN A 71 40.71 2.64 3.52
CA GLN A 71 40.15 1.30 3.37
C GLN A 71 38.88 1.42 2.54
N PRO A 72 38.85 0.87 1.32
CA PRO A 72 37.60 0.60 0.65
C PRO A 72 36.86 -0.43 1.51
N SER A 73 35.73 -0.03 2.09
CA SER A 73 34.74 -0.96 2.62
C SER A 73 34.09 -1.71 1.45
N THR A 74 34.84 -2.60 0.79
CA THR A 74 34.25 -3.69 0.01
C THR A 74 33.81 -4.75 1.01
N LEU A 75 32.70 -4.47 1.70
CA LEU A 75 31.79 -5.55 2.07
C LEU A 75 31.33 -6.14 0.75
N MET A 76 32.05 -7.15 0.30
CA MET A 76 31.58 -8.07 -0.72
C MET A 76 30.27 -8.64 -0.19
N ASP A 77 29.19 -8.02 -0.65
CA ASP A 77 27.92 -8.63 -0.90
C ASP A 77 28.14 -10.09 -1.33
N ALA A 78 28.02 -11.00 -0.38
CA ALA A 78 27.75 -12.41 -0.66
C ALA A 78 26.30 -12.51 -1.17
N GLN A 79 26.03 -11.80 -2.26
CA GLN A 79 24.79 -11.86 -3.00
C GLN A 79 24.85 -13.13 -3.82
N SER A 80 24.02 -14.09 -3.46
CA SER A 80 23.83 -15.31 -4.24
C SER A 80 23.58 -14.93 -5.72
N PRO A 81 24.46 -15.33 -6.66
CA PRO A 81 24.44 -14.85 -8.04
C PRO A 81 23.14 -15.17 -8.81
N GLY A 82 22.31 -16.08 -8.30
CA GLY A 82 21.12 -16.56 -9.00
C GLY A 82 19.90 -15.62 -8.92
N ALA A 83 19.68 -14.96 -7.79
CA ALA A 83 18.40 -14.26 -7.55
C ALA A 83 18.40 -12.80 -8.06
N GLN A 84 19.57 -12.15 -8.12
CA GLN A 84 19.62 -10.73 -8.43
C GLN A 84 19.40 -10.41 -9.90
N GLY A 85 19.97 -11.21 -10.80
CA GLY A 85 19.85 -10.96 -12.25
C GLY A 85 18.47 -11.29 -12.82
N CYS A 86 17.72 -12.20 -12.21
CA CYS A 86 16.46 -12.65 -12.81
C CYS A 86 15.29 -11.68 -12.54
N PHE A 87 15.30 -10.97 -11.41
CA PHE A 87 14.25 -9.98 -11.11
C PHE A 87 14.31 -8.75 -12.02
N GLU A 88 15.47 -8.39 -12.56
CA GLU A 88 15.57 -7.31 -13.55
C GLU A 88 14.71 -7.62 -14.78
N LYS A 89 14.80 -8.86 -15.28
CA LYS A 89 13.95 -9.32 -16.39
C LYS A 89 12.48 -9.42 -15.98
N PHE A 90 12.20 -9.91 -14.77
CA PHE A 90 10.83 -10.00 -14.25
C PHE A 90 10.13 -8.64 -14.18
N PHE A 91 10.87 -7.58 -13.81
CA PHE A 91 10.36 -6.21 -13.73
C PHE A 91 10.53 -5.38 -15.00
N SER A 92 10.93 -5.99 -16.13
CA SER A 92 11.16 -5.26 -17.39
C SER A 92 9.97 -4.44 -17.90
N ASN A 93 8.74 -4.84 -17.54
CA ASN A 93 7.50 -4.13 -17.89
C ASN A 93 6.98 -3.19 -16.78
N VAL A 94 7.72 -3.03 -15.68
CA VAL A 94 7.39 -2.10 -14.59
C VAL A 94 8.16 -0.81 -14.83
N PRO A 95 7.52 0.37 -14.84
CA PRO A 95 8.23 1.63 -15.04
C PRO A 95 9.30 1.87 -13.96
N ASN A 96 10.39 2.53 -14.37
CA ASN A 96 11.49 2.87 -13.48
C ASN A 96 11.00 3.65 -12.25
N GLY A 97 11.56 3.34 -11.09
CA GLY A 97 11.17 3.98 -9.82
C GLY A 97 9.87 3.47 -9.20
N ARG A 98 9.21 2.45 -9.80
CA ARG A 98 7.98 1.82 -9.26
C ARG A 98 8.19 0.41 -8.70
N VAL A 99 9.45 -0.01 -8.56
CA VAL A 99 9.82 -1.21 -7.82
C VAL A 99 10.15 -0.82 -6.37
N ARG A 100 9.60 -1.55 -5.40
CA ARG A 100 9.88 -1.38 -3.98
C ARG A 100 10.36 -2.69 -3.38
N ILE A 101 11.24 -2.58 -2.39
CA ILE A 101 11.72 -3.72 -1.60
C ILE A 101 10.93 -3.72 -0.30
N LEU A 102 10.35 -4.87 0.07
CA LEU A 102 9.66 -5.07 1.34
C LEU A 102 10.33 -6.20 2.11
N GLU A 103 10.85 -5.86 3.28
CA GLU A 103 11.41 -6.81 4.24
C GLU A 103 10.28 -7.45 5.06
N GLU A 104 10.43 -8.72 5.44
CA GLU A 104 9.54 -9.39 6.38
C GLU A 104 9.36 -8.54 7.65
N GLY A 105 8.12 -8.41 8.10
CA GLY A 105 7.74 -7.55 9.23
C GLY A 105 7.39 -6.12 8.85
N SER A 106 7.62 -5.69 7.60
CA SER A 106 7.28 -4.33 7.13
C SER A 106 5.79 -4.02 7.27
N ARG A 107 5.48 -2.77 7.66
CA ARG A 107 4.12 -2.24 7.78
C ARG A 107 4.05 -0.81 7.24
N ASP A 108 2.88 -0.47 6.70
CA ASP A 108 2.53 0.88 6.22
C ASP A 108 3.56 1.51 5.26
N VAL A 109 4.19 0.69 4.41
CA VAL A 109 5.19 1.16 3.45
C VAL A 109 4.48 1.74 2.23
N VAL A 110 4.78 2.99 1.88
CA VAL A 110 4.24 3.64 0.68
C VAL A 110 4.86 3.01 -0.57
N LEU A 111 4.02 2.43 -1.41
CA LEU A 111 4.44 1.88 -2.70
C LEU A 111 4.37 2.95 -3.78
N ILE A 112 3.22 3.64 -3.85
CA ILE A 112 2.94 4.72 -4.80
C ILE A 112 2.35 5.90 -4.05
N ALA A 113 3.00 7.06 -4.15
CA ALA A 113 2.61 8.30 -3.48
C ALA A 113 1.42 8.99 -4.16
N ARG A 114 0.86 10.00 -3.48
CA ARG A 114 -0.33 10.76 -3.92
C ARG A 114 -0.16 11.45 -5.27
N ASP A 115 1.04 11.86 -5.65
CA ASP A 115 1.31 12.57 -6.89
C ASP A 115 1.66 11.65 -8.07
N GLN A 116 1.89 10.36 -7.80
CA GLN A 116 2.28 9.39 -8.83
C GLN A 116 1.07 8.77 -9.55
N ASN A 117 1.23 8.34 -10.80
CA ASN A 117 0.18 7.60 -11.53
C ASN A 117 -0.14 6.27 -10.82
N LYS A 118 -1.42 5.96 -10.58
CA LYS A 118 -1.85 4.76 -9.84
C LYS A 118 -2.13 3.56 -10.76
N GLU A 119 -2.36 3.78 -12.06
CA GLU A 119 -2.82 2.72 -12.98
C GLU A 119 -1.69 1.98 -13.71
N GLU A 120 -0.46 2.46 -13.51
CA GLU A 120 0.75 1.79 -13.96
C GLU A 120 1.14 0.64 -13.03
N ALA A 121 1.84 -0.36 -13.59
CA ALA A 121 2.33 -1.51 -12.85
C ALA A 121 3.26 -1.11 -11.69
N ILE A 122 3.17 -1.86 -10.60
CA ILE A 122 3.94 -1.68 -9.38
C ILE A 122 4.69 -3.00 -9.15
N GLY A 123 6.00 -2.91 -9.00
CA GLY A 123 6.85 -4.04 -8.66
C GLY A 123 7.12 -4.09 -7.17
N VAL A 124 7.05 -5.27 -6.57
CA VAL A 124 7.39 -5.50 -5.18
C VAL A 124 8.38 -6.65 -5.12
N LYS A 125 9.58 -6.41 -4.61
CA LYS A 125 10.59 -7.43 -4.30
C LYS A 125 10.52 -7.72 -2.80
N PHE A 126 10.31 -8.98 -2.45
CA PHE A 126 10.21 -9.40 -1.05
C PHE A 126 11.55 -9.92 -0.56
N THR A 127 11.91 -9.54 0.66
CA THR A 127 13.12 -10.00 1.34
C THR A 127 12.80 -10.56 2.72
N ASP A 128 13.59 -11.54 3.16
CA ASP A 128 13.56 -12.11 4.52
C ASP A 128 15.01 -12.23 5.01
N SER A 129 15.32 -11.53 6.09
CA SER A 129 16.68 -11.33 6.59
C SER A 129 17.61 -10.72 5.52
N GLY A 130 17.08 -9.78 4.73
CA GLY A 130 17.79 -9.14 3.62
C GLY A 130 18.00 -10.03 2.38
N GLN A 131 17.61 -11.30 2.42
CA GLN A 131 17.70 -12.22 1.29
C GLN A 131 16.44 -12.13 0.44
N PRO A 132 16.55 -12.01 -0.90
CA PRO A 132 15.37 -12.00 -1.76
C PRO A 132 14.68 -13.37 -1.75
N ILE A 133 13.38 -13.38 -1.45
CA ILE A 133 12.56 -14.60 -1.36
C ILE A 133 11.51 -14.70 -2.47
N GLY A 134 11.19 -13.59 -3.13
CA GLY A 134 10.25 -13.56 -4.25
C GLY A 134 9.95 -12.16 -4.75
N ALA A 135 9.08 -12.08 -5.75
CA ALA A 135 8.63 -10.84 -6.35
C ALA A 135 7.16 -10.90 -6.79
N LEU A 136 6.54 -9.74 -6.89
CA LEU A 136 5.15 -9.55 -7.32
C LEU A 136 5.06 -8.33 -8.24
N VAL A 137 4.30 -8.46 -9.33
CA VAL A 137 3.82 -7.32 -10.10
C VAL A 137 2.32 -7.19 -9.91
N VAL A 138 1.86 -5.99 -9.59
CA VAL A 138 0.45 -5.67 -9.37
C VAL A 138 0.06 -4.41 -10.13
N ARG A 139 -1.20 -4.33 -10.57
CA ARG A 139 -1.80 -3.11 -11.10
C ARG A 139 -2.99 -2.70 -10.26
N PHE A 140 -3.12 -1.41 -10.01
CA PHE A 140 -4.29 -0.85 -9.34
C PHE A 140 -5.25 -0.25 -10.37
N PHE A 141 -6.53 -0.50 -10.16
CA PHE A 141 -7.63 0.06 -10.94
C PHE A 141 -8.40 0.98 -10.00
N SER A 142 -8.37 2.28 -10.34
CA SER A 142 -9.02 3.32 -9.55
C SER A 142 -10.52 3.11 -9.48
N ASP A 143 -11.11 2.69 -10.59
CA ASP A 143 -12.48 2.20 -10.67
C ASP A 143 -12.63 0.89 -9.88
N GLY A 144 -13.46 0.93 -8.85
CA GLY A 144 -13.65 -0.17 -7.90
C GLY A 144 -12.58 -0.33 -6.81
N LYS A 145 -11.46 0.42 -6.87
CA LYS A 145 -10.33 0.33 -5.92
C LYS A 145 -9.81 -1.11 -5.76
N ILE A 146 -9.52 -1.73 -6.90
CA ILE A 146 -9.13 -3.13 -7.00
C ILE A 146 -7.66 -3.23 -7.39
N PHE A 147 -6.94 -4.18 -6.81
CA PHE A 147 -5.62 -4.58 -7.25
C PHE A 147 -5.70 -5.89 -8.02
N LYS A 148 -5.11 -5.93 -9.22
CA LYS A 148 -4.92 -7.17 -9.98
C LYS A 148 -3.46 -7.58 -9.94
N VAL A 149 -3.22 -8.78 -9.43
CA VAL A 149 -1.91 -9.43 -9.49
C VAL A 149 -1.65 -9.83 -10.94
N VAL A 150 -0.54 -9.36 -11.49
CA VAL A 150 -0.12 -9.66 -12.87
C VAL A 150 0.76 -10.90 -12.89
N SER A 151 1.71 -10.98 -11.97
CA SER A 151 2.66 -12.10 -11.89
C SER A 151 3.26 -12.20 -10.48
N ILE A 152 3.62 -13.42 -10.08
CA ILE A 152 4.35 -13.72 -8.85
C ILE A 152 5.52 -14.61 -9.23
N ALA A 153 6.70 -14.34 -8.69
CA ALA A 153 7.90 -15.16 -8.88
C ALA A 153 8.56 -15.51 -7.55
N ASP A 154 9.15 -16.70 -7.45
CA ASP A 154 10.00 -17.10 -6.33
C ASP A 154 11.43 -16.54 -6.47
N ASN A 155 12.33 -16.87 -5.53
CA ASN A 155 13.73 -16.46 -5.56
C ASN A 155 14.57 -17.14 -6.66
N SER A 156 14.00 -18.13 -7.35
CA SER A 156 14.58 -18.80 -8.52
C SER A 156 13.93 -18.30 -9.82
N CYS A 157 13.07 -17.27 -9.73
CA CYS A 157 12.29 -16.69 -10.82
C CYS A 157 11.34 -17.65 -11.53
N ASN A 158 10.91 -18.73 -10.85
CA ASN A 158 9.78 -19.53 -11.31
C ASN A 158 8.48 -18.82 -10.98
N THR A 159 7.49 -18.96 -11.87
CA THR A 159 6.15 -18.44 -11.61
C THR A 159 5.50 -19.18 -10.45
N VAL A 160 4.92 -18.43 -9.51
CA VAL A 160 4.19 -18.98 -8.37
C VAL A 160 2.70 -18.93 -8.64
N GLU A 161 2.08 -20.09 -8.87
CA GLU A 161 0.63 -20.22 -9.11
C GLU A 161 -0.19 -20.50 -7.84
N GLU A 162 0.49 -20.92 -6.78
CA GLU A 162 -0.09 -21.30 -5.50
C GLU A 162 -0.35 -20.11 -4.58
N SER A 163 -1.01 -19.06 -5.09
CA SER A 163 -1.48 -17.94 -4.28
C SER A 163 -2.94 -18.10 -3.89
N ALA A 164 -3.35 -17.45 -2.80
CA ALA A 164 -4.73 -17.42 -2.35
C ALA A 164 -5.08 -16.07 -1.71
N VAL A 165 -6.33 -15.64 -1.85
CA VAL A 165 -6.84 -14.49 -1.12
C VAL A 165 -7.50 -14.97 0.17
N LYS A 166 -7.01 -14.49 1.32
CA LYS A 166 -7.49 -14.91 2.64
C LYS A 166 -8.99 -14.62 2.78
N GLY A 167 -9.76 -15.64 3.17
CA GLY A 167 -11.21 -15.54 3.33
C GLY A 167 -12.02 -15.55 2.01
N ARG A 168 -11.37 -15.75 0.86
CA ARG A 168 -12.02 -15.78 -0.46
C ARG A 168 -11.54 -16.98 -1.29
N PRO A 169 -12.05 -18.20 -1.01
CA PRO A 169 -11.64 -19.38 -1.77
C PRO A 169 -11.97 -19.24 -3.26
N GLY A 170 -11.07 -19.71 -4.13
CA GLY A 170 -11.21 -19.63 -5.58
C GLY A 170 -10.73 -18.31 -6.21
N GLU A 171 -10.55 -17.24 -5.42
CA GLU A 171 -9.92 -16.02 -5.89
C GLU A 171 -8.39 -16.08 -5.70
N LYS A 172 -7.65 -15.73 -6.75
CA LYS A 172 -6.17 -15.71 -6.70
C LYS A 172 -5.56 -14.38 -7.15
N TRP A 173 -6.17 -13.73 -8.15
CA TRP A 173 -5.53 -12.64 -8.89
C TRP A 173 -6.16 -11.27 -8.63
N THR A 174 -7.31 -11.20 -7.93
CA THR A 174 -8.02 -9.94 -7.70
C THR A 174 -8.20 -9.65 -6.21
N LEU A 175 -7.50 -8.63 -5.72
CA LEU A 175 -7.55 -8.16 -4.35
C LEU A 175 -8.42 -6.90 -4.27
N ARG A 176 -9.35 -6.87 -3.32
CA ARG A 176 -10.01 -5.62 -2.92
C ARG A 176 -9.10 -4.82 -2.02
N ASN A 177 -9.45 -3.56 -1.79
CA ASN A 177 -8.75 -2.74 -0.83
C ASN A 177 -8.71 -3.43 0.55
N TRP A 178 -7.51 -3.58 1.11
CA TRP A 178 -7.23 -4.27 2.37
C TRP A 178 -7.41 -5.79 2.38
N ASP A 179 -7.53 -6.44 1.22
CA ASP A 179 -7.42 -7.90 1.14
C ASP A 179 -5.98 -8.35 1.42
N THR A 180 -5.86 -9.57 1.94
CA THR A 180 -4.58 -10.23 2.20
C THR A 180 -4.34 -11.32 1.15
N LEU A 181 -3.28 -11.15 0.37
CA LEU A 181 -2.74 -12.18 -0.51
C LEU A 181 -1.81 -13.08 0.29
N GLN A 182 -2.06 -14.39 0.26
CA GLN A 182 -1.18 -15.40 0.83
C GLN A 182 -0.32 -16.00 -0.27
N VAL A 183 1.00 -15.89 -0.12
CA VAL A 183 1.98 -16.35 -1.12
C VAL A 183 3.00 -17.29 -0.49
N PRO A 184 3.36 -18.40 -1.16
CA PRO A 184 4.44 -19.26 -0.76
C PRO A 184 5.77 -18.75 -1.33
N PHE A 185 6.74 -18.53 -0.46
CA PHE A 185 8.12 -18.21 -0.84
C PHE A 185 9.08 -19.03 0.02
N GLY A 186 10.07 -19.69 -0.59
CA GLY A 186 11.10 -20.44 0.14
C GLY A 186 10.56 -21.49 1.13
N GLY A 187 9.46 -22.17 0.79
CA GLY A 187 8.82 -23.18 1.65
C GLY A 187 8.03 -22.61 2.85
N ARG A 188 7.84 -21.28 2.91
CA ARG A 188 7.08 -20.59 3.95
C ARG A 188 5.91 -19.85 3.32
N ARG A 189 4.86 -19.59 4.10
CA ARG A 189 3.73 -18.74 3.68
C ARG A 189 3.88 -17.34 4.26
N TYR A 190 3.54 -16.35 3.46
CA TYR A 190 3.53 -14.94 3.84
C TYR A 190 2.17 -14.33 3.55
N ASP A 191 1.70 -13.48 4.47
CA ASP A 191 0.53 -12.64 4.33
C ASP A 191 1.00 -11.26 3.84
N PHE A 192 0.64 -10.91 2.60
CA PHE A 192 0.89 -9.61 2.00
C PHE A 192 -0.42 -8.85 1.83
N ARG A 193 -0.51 -7.65 2.42
CA ARG A 193 -1.74 -6.85 2.43
C ARG A 193 -1.51 -5.51 1.76
N LEU A 194 -2.35 -5.19 0.78
CA LEU A 194 -2.32 -3.93 0.03
C LEU A 194 -3.47 -3.02 0.46
N GLY A 195 -3.18 -1.72 0.51
CA GLY A 195 -4.13 -0.68 0.86
C GLY A 195 -4.09 0.49 -0.12
N PHE A 196 -5.24 1.12 -0.33
CA PHE A 196 -5.41 2.39 -1.01
C PHE A 196 -6.21 3.33 -0.10
N THR A 197 -5.56 4.40 0.36
CA THR A 197 -6.14 5.43 1.22
C THR A 197 -5.52 6.78 0.88
N GLU A 198 -6.33 7.85 0.90
CA GLU A 198 -5.85 9.22 0.68
C GLU A 198 -4.97 9.36 -0.58
N GLU A 199 -5.39 8.69 -1.66
CA GLU A 199 -4.73 8.64 -2.97
C GLU A 199 -3.33 8.00 -2.97
N THR A 200 -2.98 7.29 -1.90
CA THR A 200 -1.71 6.58 -1.75
C THR A 200 -1.95 5.08 -1.79
N ILE A 201 -1.08 4.33 -2.48
CA ILE A 201 -1.04 2.87 -2.42
C ILE A 201 0.06 2.47 -1.45
N SER A 202 -0.29 1.67 -0.44
CA SER A 202 0.65 1.17 0.56
C SER A 202 0.62 -0.35 0.68
N ALA A 203 1.76 -0.90 1.06
CA ALA A 203 1.84 -2.23 1.66
C ALA A 203 1.51 -2.08 3.14
N ALA A 204 0.29 -2.44 3.51
CA ALA A 204 -0.19 -2.39 4.88
C ALA A 204 0.64 -3.32 5.79
N SER A 205 0.96 -4.51 5.27
CA SER A 205 1.81 -5.47 5.96
C SER A 205 2.42 -6.48 4.99
N PHE A 206 3.64 -6.91 5.29
CA PHE A 206 4.23 -8.14 4.74
C PHE A 206 4.83 -8.93 5.90
N VAL A 207 4.20 -10.05 6.26
CA VAL A 207 4.57 -10.84 7.45
C VAL A 207 4.52 -12.32 7.14
N ARG A 208 5.39 -13.10 7.79
CA ARG A 208 5.30 -14.56 7.72
C ARG A 208 4.02 -15.04 8.41
N THR A 209 3.28 -15.94 7.78
CA THR A 209 2.15 -16.63 8.40
C THR A 209 2.72 -17.62 9.42
N ALA A 210 2.31 -17.53 10.68
CA ALA A 210 2.66 -18.53 11.68
C ALA A 210 2.13 -19.92 11.23
N PRO A 211 2.89 -21.00 11.45
CA PRO A 211 2.45 -22.36 11.15
C PRO A 211 1.20 -22.76 11.95
#